data_AF-A0A7S0JTQ2-F1
#
_entry.id   AF-A0A7S0JTQ2-F1
#
_cell.length_a   1.000
_cell.length_b   1.000
_cell.length_c   1.000
_cell.angle_alpha   90.00
_cell.angle_beta   90.00
_cell.angle_gamma   90.00
#
_symmetry.space_group_name_H-M   'P 1'
#
loop_
_entity.id
_entity.type
_entity.pdbx_description
1 polymer ?
#
loop_
_entity_poly.entity_id
_entity_poly.type
_entity_poly.pdbx_seq_one_letter_code
_entity_poly.pdbx_strand_id
1 'polypeptide(L)'
;DRGRATIPLPGIDVPFHSRFLLSGVPSFRACLAKAITLEGTARVLPSVLHRYVPNLVAMPFELSPRFVAVVHAVTKSPMLEAAASAIEAGSVSAWNAATADRTSLGRSLLLELMAFQFASPVQWINTQRHFFTLPADNVASGEGGGVGGVSEAELAAASAVARVVTETGTEAALSARARTAAAEAISKACSDRAEAAELMARIIPSRFRPRLPGGVAEPGVRAVVEVGPAATL
;
A
#
# COMPACT_ATOMS: atom_id res chain seq x y z
N ASP A 1 29.73 -15.73 0.48
CA ASP A 1 30.75 -15.22 -0.46
C ASP A 1 30.12 -14.59 -1.69
N ARG A 2 30.82 -13.61 -2.29
CA ARG A 2 30.39 -12.90 -3.50
C ARG A 2 30.58 -13.80 -4.73
N GLY A 3 29.54 -13.99 -5.53
CA GLY A 3 29.59 -14.69 -6.82
C GLY A 3 29.81 -13.73 -7.98
N ARG A 4 29.92 -14.26 -9.21
CA ARG A 4 30.13 -13.45 -10.44
C ARG A 4 28.97 -12.49 -10.74
N ALA A 5 27.75 -12.87 -10.38
CA ALA A 5 26.52 -12.09 -10.60
C ALA A 5 25.73 -11.84 -9.31
N THR A 6 26.39 -11.95 -8.14
CA THR A 6 25.74 -11.69 -6.85
C THR A 6 26.55 -10.66 -6.07
N ILE A 7 25.82 -9.72 -5.46
CA ILE A 7 26.38 -8.75 -4.54
C ILE A 7 25.62 -8.93 -3.22
N PRO A 8 26.21 -9.56 -2.19
CA PRO A 8 25.60 -9.64 -0.88
C PRO A 8 25.37 -8.24 -0.31
N LEU A 9 24.29 -8.06 0.44
CA LEU A 9 23.99 -6.80 1.14
C LEU A 9 24.59 -6.86 2.55
N PRO A 10 25.75 -6.22 2.82
CA PRO A 10 26.40 -6.33 4.12
C PRO A 10 25.56 -5.66 5.21
N GLY A 11 25.39 -6.33 6.36
CA GLY A 11 24.65 -5.79 7.51
C GLY A 11 23.12 -5.86 7.39
N ILE A 12 22.58 -6.57 6.38
CA ILE A 12 21.15 -6.83 6.25
C ILE A 12 20.90 -8.33 6.39
N ASP A 13 20.58 -8.76 7.61
CA ASP A 13 20.34 -10.18 7.92
C ASP A 13 18.85 -10.54 8.02
N VAL A 14 17.96 -9.55 7.86
CA VAL A 14 16.51 -9.74 7.89
C VAL A 14 15.97 -9.80 6.46
N PRO A 15 15.23 -10.85 6.08
CA PRO A 15 14.67 -10.99 4.73
C PRO A 15 13.41 -10.12 4.58
N PHE A 16 13.59 -8.80 4.47
CA PHE A 16 12.50 -7.84 4.23
C PHE A 16 11.72 -8.16 2.96
N HIS A 17 10.47 -7.70 2.88
CA HIS A 17 9.62 -7.88 1.70
C HIS A 17 9.40 -9.35 1.29
N SER A 18 9.54 -10.26 2.26
CA SER A 18 9.36 -11.68 2.04
C SER A 18 8.24 -12.24 2.91
N ARG A 19 7.69 -13.39 2.46
CA ARG A 19 6.65 -14.13 3.18
C ARG A 19 7.05 -14.50 4.61
N PHE A 20 8.36 -14.51 4.91
CA PHE A 20 8.89 -14.70 6.25
C PHE A 20 8.30 -13.73 7.27
N LEU A 21 8.03 -12.49 6.87
CA LEU A 21 7.53 -11.44 7.76
C LEU A 21 6.00 -11.35 7.82
N LEU A 22 5.26 -12.21 7.09
CA LEU A 22 3.79 -12.16 7.04
C LEU A 22 3.13 -12.35 8.41
N SER A 23 3.71 -13.18 9.29
CA SER A 23 3.21 -13.37 10.66
C SER A 23 3.26 -12.09 11.50
N GLY A 24 4.12 -11.14 11.16
CA GLY A 24 4.24 -9.85 11.84
C GLY A 24 3.23 -8.80 11.39
N VAL A 25 2.56 -9.01 10.25
CA VAL A 25 1.62 -8.04 9.66
C VAL A 25 0.47 -7.69 10.60
N PRO A 26 -0.20 -8.64 11.30
CA PRO A 26 -1.27 -8.29 12.24
C PRO A 26 -0.79 -7.36 13.36
N SER A 27 0.36 -7.66 13.97
CA SER A 27 0.97 -6.82 15.01
C SER A 27 1.27 -5.43 14.43
N PHE A 28 1.97 -5.37 13.30
CA PHE A 28 2.37 -4.11 12.67
C PHE A 28 1.17 -3.22 12.29
N ARG A 29 0.12 -3.83 11.73
CA ARG A 29 -1.16 -3.16 11.43
C ARG A 29 -1.81 -2.56 12.67
N ALA A 30 -1.75 -3.24 13.83
CA ALA A 30 -2.27 -2.68 15.07
C ALA A 30 -1.49 -1.43 15.51
N CYS A 31 -0.18 -1.36 15.25
CA CYS A 31 0.63 -0.17 15.50
C CYS A 31 0.26 0.96 14.53
N LEU A 32 0.17 0.64 13.23
CA LEU A 32 -0.27 1.58 12.20
C LEU A 32 -1.65 2.17 12.54
N ALA A 33 -2.57 1.35 13.05
CA ALA A 33 -3.91 1.79 13.42
C ALA A 33 -3.92 2.89 14.50
N LYS A 34 -2.90 2.93 15.37
CA LYS A 34 -2.73 4.00 16.38
C LYS A 34 -2.30 5.34 15.75
N ALA A 35 -1.52 5.29 14.67
CA ALA A 35 -0.97 6.47 14.00
C ALA A 35 -1.87 6.99 12.87
N ILE A 36 -2.44 6.09 12.08
CA ILE A 36 -3.36 6.38 10.98
C ILE A 36 -4.76 6.41 11.56
N THR A 37 -5.17 7.56 12.09
CA THR A 37 -6.51 7.76 12.65
C THR A 37 -7.54 8.05 11.53
N LEU A 38 -8.83 7.89 11.82
CA LEU A 38 -9.89 8.30 10.87
C LEU A 38 -9.80 9.79 10.55
N GLU A 39 -9.62 10.62 11.56
CA GLU A 39 -9.47 12.07 11.39
C GLU A 39 -8.25 12.43 10.54
N GLY A 40 -7.09 11.83 10.81
CA GLY A 40 -5.89 12.03 10.00
C GLY A 40 -6.08 11.56 8.56
N THR A 41 -6.79 10.44 8.38
CA THR A 41 -7.14 9.92 7.05
C THR A 41 -8.04 10.90 6.30
N ALA A 42 -9.09 11.43 6.92
CA ALA A 42 -9.99 12.39 6.28
C ALA A 42 -9.24 13.61 5.72
N ARG A 43 -8.21 14.09 6.44
CA ARG A 43 -7.37 15.21 6.01
C ARG A 43 -6.45 14.85 4.84
N VAL A 44 -5.86 13.66 4.84
CA VAL A 44 -4.85 13.24 3.86
C VAL A 44 -5.45 12.63 2.60
N LEU A 45 -6.63 12.00 2.71
CA LEU A 45 -7.28 11.23 1.64
C LEU A 45 -7.37 12.01 0.31
N PRO A 46 -7.78 13.29 0.26
CA PRO A 46 -7.82 14.05 -1.00
C PRO A 46 -6.45 14.22 -1.67
N SER A 47 -5.37 14.18 -0.88
CA SER A 47 -4.00 14.40 -1.37
C SER A 47 -3.34 13.13 -1.90
N VAL A 48 -3.84 11.95 -1.50
CA VAL A 48 -3.26 10.65 -1.89
C VAL A 48 -4.05 9.97 -3.01
N LEU A 49 -5.32 10.31 -3.18
CA LEU A 49 -6.15 9.83 -4.30
C LEU A 49 -5.46 10.12 -5.64
N HIS A 50 -5.27 9.06 -6.43
CA HIS A 50 -4.59 9.03 -7.73
C HIS A 50 -3.15 9.55 -7.75
N ARG A 51 -2.57 9.92 -6.59
CA ARG A 51 -1.22 10.51 -6.48
C ARG A 51 -0.25 9.60 -5.75
N TYR A 52 -0.75 8.76 -4.86
CA TYR A 52 0.05 7.76 -4.17
C TYR A 52 0.06 6.45 -4.96
N VAL A 53 1.25 5.93 -5.29
CA VAL A 53 1.42 4.59 -5.88
C VAL A 53 2.06 3.67 -4.82
N PRO A 54 1.31 2.77 -4.17
CA PRO A 54 1.82 1.87 -3.16
C PRO A 54 2.68 0.75 -3.76
N ASN A 55 3.73 0.40 -3.04
CA ASN A 55 4.68 -0.65 -3.41
C ASN A 55 4.03 -2.03 -3.58
N LEU A 56 2.95 -2.30 -2.84
CA LEU A 56 2.28 -3.59 -2.81
C LEU A 56 1.61 -3.94 -4.15
N VAL A 57 0.99 -2.96 -4.80
CA VAL A 57 0.14 -3.20 -5.99
C VAL A 57 0.53 -2.37 -7.21
N ALA A 58 1.43 -1.40 -7.09
CA ALA A 58 1.94 -0.57 -8.20
C ALA A 58 0.84 0.09 -9.08
N MET A 59 -0.30 0.42 -8.49
CA MET A 59 -1.41 1.13 -9.12
C MET A 59 -1.70 2.43 -8.36
N PRO A 60 -2.08 3.53 -9.00
CA PRO A 60 -2.54 4.73 -8.28
C PRO A 60 -3.59 4.39 -7.23
N PHE A 61 -3.48 5.02 -6.06
CA PHE A 61 -4.38 4.78 -4.94
C PHE A 61 -5.78 5.29 -5.24
N GLU A 62 -6.77 4.42 -5.09
CA GLU A 62 -8.16 4.71 -5.40
C GLU A 62 -9.13 4.05 -4.41
N LEU A 63 -10.37 4.54 -4.39
CA LEU A 63 -11.48 3.92 -3.65
C LEU A 63 -12.46 3.24 -4.61
N SER A 64 -11.92 2.66 -5.69
CA SER A 64 -12.69 1.97 -6.73
C SER A 64 -12.85 0.48 -6.40
N PRO A 65 -13.90 -0.18 -6.91
CA PRO A 65 -14.08 -1.63 -6.76
C PRO A 65 -12.85 -2.41 -7.26
N ARG A 66 -12.30 -2.00 -8.40
CA ARG A 66 -11.08 -2.59 -8.97
C ARG A 66 -9.90 -2.51 -8.01
N PHE A 67 -9.65 -1.35 -7.41
CA PHE A 67 -8.54 -1.18 -6.48
C PHE A 67 -8.75 -2.02 -5.21
N VAL A 68 -9.96 -2.01 -4.65
CA VAL A 68 -10.30 -2.86 -3.48
C VAL A 68 -10.11 -4.34 -3.80
N ALA A 69 -10.57 -4.80 -4.96
CA ALA A 69 -10.42 -6.18 -5.41
C ALA A 69 -8.94 -6.61 -5.51
N VAL A 70 -8.09 -5.77 -6.10
CA VAL A 70 -6.64 -6.03 -6.20
C VAL A 70 -6.00 -6.11 -4.81
N VAL A 71 -6.29 -5.14 -3.93
CA VAL A 71 -5.71 -5.12 -2.58
C VAL A 71 -6.21 -6.31 -1.76
N HIS A 72 -7.50 -6.65 -1.81
CA HIS A 72 -8.05 -7.81 -1.12
C HIS A 72 -7.47 -9.12 -1.66
N ALA A 73 -7.28 -9.26 -2.98
CA ALA A 73 -6.68 -10.45 -3.56
C ALA A 73 -5.27 -10.75 -3.02
N VAL A 74 -4.45 -9.71 -2.81
CA VAL A 74 -3.08 -9.86 -2.28
C VAL A 74 -3.04 -10.00 -0.75
N THR A 75 -3.92 -9.28 -0.04
CA THR A 75 -3.86 -9.19 1.43
C THR A 75 -4.77 -10.20 2.14
N LYS A 76 -5.85 -10.63 1.48
CA LYS A 76 -6.97 -11.37 2.10
C LYS A 76 -7.45 -10.70 3.40
N SER A 77 -7.47 -9.36 3.41
CA SER A 77 -7.77 -8.61 4.62
C SER A 77 -9.25 -8.75 5.03
N PRO A 78 -9.53 -9.12 6.30
CA PRO A 78 -10.89 -9.15 6.83
C PRO A 78 -11.54 -7.75 6.87
N MET A 79 -10.74 -6.67 6.87
CA MET A 79 -11.25 -5.30 6.87
C MET A 79 -11.88 -4.90 5.53
N LEU A 80 -11.51 -5.60 4.45
CA LEU A 80 -12.03 -5.35 3.10
C LEU A 80 -13.07 -6.40 2.69
N GLU A 81 -13.36 -7.38 3.54
CA GLU A 81 -14.17 -8.56 3.20
C GLU A 81 -15.57 -8.18 2.71
N ALA A 82 -16.28 -7.31 3.42
CA ALA A 82 -17.63 -6.90 3.03
C ALA A 82 -17.67 -6.25 1.63
N ALA A 83 -16.68 -5.40 1.32
CA ALA A 83 -16.57 -4.77 0.02
C ALA A 83 -16.16 -5.77 -1.07
N ALA A 84 -15.25 -6.70 -0.75
CA ALA A 84 -14.82 -7.76 -1.65
C ALA A 84 -15.95 -8.74 -1.99
N SER A 85 -16.74 -9.17 -0.99
CA SER A 85 -17.91 -10.05 -1.20
C SER A 85 -18.99 -9.34 -2.03
N ALA A 86 -19.19 -8.04 -1.82
CA ALA A 86 -20.10 -7.26 -2.66
C ALA A 86 -19.63 -7.23 -4.12
N ILE A 87 -18.32 -7.11 -4.36
CA ILE A 87 -17.71 -7.17 -5.70
C ILE A 87 -17.93 -8.53 -6.35
N GLU A 88 -17.63 -9.61 -5.62
CA GLU A 88 -17.81 -10.97 -6.12
C GLU A 88 -19.28 -11.27 -6.47
N ALA A 89 -20.21 -10.77 -5.65
CA ALA A 89 -21.64 -10.91 -5.87
C ALA A 89 -22.20 -9.99 -6.98
N GLY A 90 -21.38 -9.07 -7.54
CA GLY A 90 -21.87 -8.08 -8.51
C GLY A 90 -22.90 -7.10 -7.94
N SER A 91 -22.98 -6.97 -6.61
CA SER A 91 -24.04 -6.22 -5.94
C SER A 91 -23.66 -4.77 -5.69
N VAL A 92 -24.18 -3.86 -6.51
CA VAL A 92 -23.99 -2.41 -6.35
C VAL A 92 -24.55 -1.91 -5.00
N SER A 93 -25.69 -2.43 -4.55
CA SER A 93 -26.28 -2.04 -3.27
C SER A 93 -25.43 -2.48 -2.07
N ALA A 94 -24.90 -3.71 -2.09
CA ALA A 94 -24.00 -4.20 -1.05
C ALA A 94 -22.67 -3.44 -1.06
N TRP A 95 -22.14 -3.11 -2.25
CA TRP A 95 -20.95 -2.28 -2.39
C TRP A 95 -21.16 -0.91 -1.75
N ASN A 96 -22.24 -0.21 -2.13
CA ASN A 96 -22.57 1.10 -1.59
C ASN A 96 -22.74 1.08 -0.07
N ALA A 97 -23.34 0.02 0.48
CA ALA A 97 -23.47 -0.16 1.93
C ALA A 97 -22.10 -0.38 2.61
N ALA A 98 -21.26 -1.27 2.05
CA ALA A 98 -19.93 -1.58 2.59
C ALA A 98 -18.96 -0.40 2.49
N THR A 99 -19.16 0.50 1.53
CA THR A 99 -18.26 1.64 1.25
C THR A 99 -18.89 3.01 1.52
N ALA A 100 -20.01 3.06 2.26
CA ALA A 100 -20.74 4.30 2.53
C ALA A 100 -19.83 5.36 3.19
N ASP A 101 -19.01 4.94 4.16
CA ASP A 101 -17.97 5.78 4.72
C ASP A 101 -16.65 5.63 3.93
N ARG A 102 -16.45 6.55 2.98
CA ARG A 102 -15.24 6.63 2.15
C ARG A 102 -13.96 6.85 2.97
N THR A 103 -14.06 7.54 4.12
CA THR A 103 -12.90 7.76 4.99
C THR A 103 -12.49 6.47 5.67
N SER A 104 -13.46 5.70 6.18
CA SER A 104 -13.21 4.37 6.75
C SER A 104 -12.67 3.37 5.72
N LEU A 105 -13.19 3.39 4.49
CA LEU A 105 -12.62 2.58 3.39
C LEU A 105 -11.18 2.99 3.08
N GLY A 106 -10.94 4.30 2.90
CA GLY A 106 -9.61 4.83 2.63
C GLY A 106 -8.61 4.50 3.74
N ARG A 107 -9.03 4.58 5.00
CA ARG A 107 -8.20 4.19 6.15
C ARG A 107 -7.87 2.71 6.12
N SER A 108 -8.84 1.85 5.85
CA SER A 108 -8.64 0.40 5.76
C SER A 108 -7.65 0.05 4.66
N LEU A 109 -7.80 0.64 3.47
CA LEU A 109 -6.85 0.47 2.37
C LEU A 109 -5.44 0.96 2.73
N LEU A 110 -5.29 2.15 3.31
CA LEU A 110 -3.98 2.67 3.72
C LEU A 110 -3.31 1.77 4.76
N LEU A 111 -4.07 1.27 5.74
CA LEU A 111 -3.56 0.32 6.74
C LEU A 111 -3.07 -0.97 6.10
N GLU A 112 -3.87 -1.58 5.22
CA GLU A 112 -3.51 -2.84 4.59
C GLU A 112 -2.33 -2.69 3.63
N LEU A 113 -2.31 -1.63 2.81
CA LEU A 113 -1.17 -1.33 1.92
C LEU A 113 0.13 -1.14 2.71
N MET A 114 0.09 -0.35 3.79
CA MET A 114 1.25 -0.09 4.66
C MET A 114 1.68 -1.33 5.46
N ALA A 115 0.73 -2.13 5.93
CA ALA A 115 1.03 -3.30 6.74
C ALA A 115 1.60 -4.43 5.89
N PHE A 116 1.03 -4.70 4.72
CA PHE A 116 1.48 -5.79 3.85
C PHE A 116 2.73 -5.44 3.04
N GLN A 117 3.00 -4.17 2.71
CA GLN A 117 4.25 -3.81 2.03
C GLN A 117 5.50 -4.16 2.88
N PHE A 118 5.38 -4.25 4.20
CA PHE A 118 6.45 -4.71 5.09
C PHE A 118 6.90 -6.15 4.80
N ALA A 119 5.97 -7.01 4.38
CA ALA A 119 6.17 -8.44 4.19
C ALA A 119 6.00 -8.90 2.73
N SER A 120 5.86 -7.98 1.79
CA SER A 120 5.59 -8.28 0.38
C SER A 120 6.61 -7.62 -0.54
N PRO A 121 6.96 -8.26 -1.69
CA PRO A 121 7.92 -7.72 -2.65
C PRO A 121 7.46 -6.38 -3.22
N VAL A 122 8.41 -5.45 -3.38
CA VAL A 122 8.15 -4.14 -3.99
C VAL A 122 8.02 -4.27 -5.50
N GLN A 123 6.94 -3.74 -6.06
CA GLN A 123 6.61 -3.83 -7.49
C GLN A 123 7.26 -2.70 -8.33
N TRP A 124 8.57 -2.41 -8.13
CA TRP A 124 9.20 -1.20 -8.69
C TRP A 124 9.19 -1.13 -10.22
N ILE A 125 9.36 -2.27 -10.91
CA ILE A 125 9.27 -2.34 -12.37
C ILE A 125 7.87 -1.93 -12.85
N ASN A 126 6.82 -2.41 -12.16
CA ASN A 126 5.45 -2.08 -12.52
C ASN A 126 5.10 -0.63 -12.21
N THR A 127 5.63 -0.08 -11.11
CA THR A 127 5.51 1.35 -10.81
C THR A 127 6.16 2.20 -11.90
N GLN A 128 7.34 1.83 -12.39
CA GLN A 128 7.97 2.53 -13.51
C GLN A 128 7.16 2.43 -14.78
N ARG A 129 6.64 1.24 -15.12
CA ARG A 129 5.74 1.06 -16.29
C ARG A 129 4.54 1.99 -16.22
N HIS A 130 3.97 2.21 -15.04
CA HIS A 130 2.87 3.15 -14.87
C HIS A 130 3.25 4.61 -15.21
N PHE A 131 4.47 5.04 -14.88
CA PHE A 131 4.93 6.41 -15.16
C PHE A 131 5.54 6.61 -16.55
N PHE A 132 6.13 5.56 -17.12
CA PHE A 132 6.94 5.62 -18.32
C PHE A 132 6.39 4.77 -19.46
N THR A 133 5.09 4.49 -19.48
CA THR A 133 4.45 3.79 -20.61
C THR A 133 4.96 4.37 -21.92
N LEU A 134 5.74 3.57 -22.65
CA LEU A 134 6.23 3.92 -23.97
C LEU A 134 5.00 3.97 -24.89
N PRO A 135 4.94 4.87 -25.90
CA PRO A 135 3.75 5.12 -26.71
C PRO A 135 3.07 3.89 -27.36
N ALA A 136 3.72 2.71 -27.38
CA ALA A 136 3.22 1.48 -27.96
C ALA A 136 2.18 0.72 -27.09
N ASP A 137 2.10 0.98 -25.78
CA ASP A 137 1.26 0.21 -24.84
C ASP A 137 -0.10 0.86 -24.55
N ASN A 138 -0.50 1.87 -25.33
CA ASN A 138 -1.79 2.56 -25.19
C ASN A 138 -2.97 1.71 -25.70
N VAL A 139 -3.28 0.64 -24.98
CA VAL A 139 -4.60 0.03 -24.99
C VAL A 139 -5.12 0.02 -23.55
N ALA A 140 -6.21 0.76 -23.32
CA ALA A 140 -7.07 0.70 -22.14
C ALA A 140 -6.65 1.45 -20.85
N SER A 141 -5.99 2.61 -20.95
CA SER A 141 -6.13 3.62 -19.88
C SER A 141 -7.39 4.45 -20.17
N GLY A 142 -8.55 3.90 -19.82
CA GLY A 142 -9.82 4.62 -19.85
C GLY A 142 -9.74 5.88 -18.99
N GLU A 143 -10.22 6.99 -19.55
CA GLU A 143 -10.24 8.32 -18.97
C GLU A 143 -10.92 8.34 -17.59
N GLY A 144 -10.47 9.27 -16.75
CA GLY A 144 -10.85 9.42 -15.35
C GLY A 144 -12.37 9.38 -15.10
N GLY A 145 -12.79 8.38 -14.34
CA GLY A 145 -14.11 8.32 -13.73
C GLY A 145 -14.24 9.40 -12.66
N GLY A 146 -15.05 10.41 -12.95
CA GLY A 146 -15.55 11.36 -11.95
C GLY A 146 -16.30 10.65 -10.82
N VAL A 147 -16.72 11.42 -9.83
CA VAL A 147 -17.44 11.00 -8.61
C VAL A 147 -18.87 10.52 -8.93
N GLY A 148 -19.01 9.57 -9.86
CA GLY A 148 -20.24 8.90 -10.25
C GLY A 148 -20.38 7.54 -9.56
N GLY A 149 -21.62 7.08 -9.41
CA GLY A 149 -21.92 5.76 -8.83
C GLY A 149 -21.31 4.61 -9.64
N VAL A 150 -21.06 3.49 -8.97
CA VAL A 150 -20.43 2.30 -9.55
C VAL A 150 -21.47 1.47 -10.32
N SER A 151 -21.11 1.00 -11.51
CA SER A 151 -21.90 0.12 -12.37
C SER A 151 -21.64 -1.37 -12.10
N GLU A 152 -22.60 -2.22 -12.46
CA GLU A 152 -22.45 -3.68 -12.39
C GLU A 152 -21.26 -4.19 -13.24
N ALA A 153 -21.02 -3.56 -14.40
CA ALA A 153 -19.90 -3.90 -15.28
C ALA A 153 -18.53 -3.62 -14.63
N GLU A 154 -18.39 -2.52 -13.90
CA GLU A 154 -17.17 -2.21 -13.14
C GLU A 154 -16.93 -3.22 -12.02
N LEU A 155 -17.99 -3.68 -11.35
CA LEU A 155 -17.90 -4.73 -10.33
C LEU A 155 -17.50 -6.07 -10.95
N ALA A 156 -18.09 -6.45 -12.08
CA ALA A 156 -17.72 -7.67 -12.80
C ALA A 156 -16.25 -7.65 -13.25
N ALA A 157 -15.77 -6.51 -13.77
CA ALA A 157 -14.36 -6.33 -14.13
C ALA A 157 -13.43 -6.44 -12.91
N ALA A 158 -13.81 -5.84 -11.78
CA ALA A 158 -13.05 -5.94 -10.53
C ALA A 158 -12.96 -7.39 -10.02
N SER A 159 -14.07 -8.14 -10.08
CA SER A 159 -14.12 -9.56 -9.72
C SER A 159 -13.19 -10.41 -10.61
N ALA A 160 -13.17 -10.15 -11.92
CA ALA A 160 -12.26 -10.83 -12.84
C ALA A 160 -10.78 -10.56 -12.52
N VAL A 161 -10.43 -9.31 -12.19
CA VAL A 161 -9.06 -8.94 -11.78
C VAL A 161 -8.65 -9.67 -10.49
N ALA A 162 -9.53 -9.76 -9.50
CA ALA A 162 -9.23 -10.47 -8.24
C ALA A 162 -8.83 -11.93 -8.48
N ARG A 163 -9.50 -12.62 -9.41
CA ARG A 163 -9.20 -14.02 -9.74
C ARG A 163 -7.80 -14.18 -10.34
N VAL A 164 -7.43 -13.34 -11.30
CA VAL A 164 -6.11 -13.40 -11.96
C VAL A 164 -4.97 -13.20 -10.95
N VAL A 165 -5.12 -12.28 -10.00
CA VAL A 165 -4.10 -11.99 -8.98
C VAL A 165 -3.85 -13.18 -8.04
N THR A 166 -4.84 -14.05 -7.82
CA THR A 166 -4.70 -15.20 -6.91
C THR A 166 -3.96 -16.40 -7.49
N GLU A 167 -3.82 -16.50 -8.80
CA GLU A 167 -3.25 -17.69 -9.48
C GLU A 167 -1.72 -17.68 -9.53
N THR A 168 -1.04 -16.58 -9.17
CA THR A 168 0.41 -16.38 -9.39
C THR A 168 1.33 -16.67 -8.19
N GLY A 169 0.88 -17.34 -7.12
CA GLY A 169 1.68 -17.42 -5.88
C GLY A 169 1.68 -18.76 -5.12
N THR A 170 2.66 -19.64 -5.37
CA THR A 170 3.00 -20.76 -4.45
C THR A 170 4.52 -20.99 -4.32
N GLU A 171 4.91 -21.67 -3.22
CA GLU A 171 6.26 -22.08 -2.71
C GLU A 171 7.03 -21.09 -1.80
N ALA A 172 7.87 -21.46 -0.80
CA ALA A 172 8.07 -22.64 0.05
C ALA A 172 8.77 -22.18 1.38
N ALA A 173 9.12 -23.12 2.26
CA ALA A 173 9.17 -23.02 3.73
C ALA A 173 10.37 -22.30 4.40
N LEU A 174 10.04 -21.51 5.45
CA LEU A 174 10.91 -21.12 6.56
C LEU A 174 10.25 -21.52 7.89
N SER A 175 11.05 -21.94 8.88
CA SER A 175 10.55 -22.60 10.09
C SER A 175 9.58 -21.71 10.89
N ALA A 176 8.52 -22.32 11.42
CA ALA A 176 7.45 -21.60 12.13
C ALA A 176 7.97 -20.77 13.33
N ARG A 177 9.02 -21.26 14.02
CA ARG A 177 9.62 -20.58 15.18
C ARG A 177 10.17 -19.20 14.86
N ALA A 178 10.85 -19.05 13.73
CA ALA A 178 11.46 -17.78 13.34
C ALA A 178 10.39 -16.74 12.95
N ARG A 179 9.27 -17.21 12.37
CA ARG A 179 8.08 -16.39 12.08
C ARG A 179 7.38 -15.91 13.35
N THR A 180 7.28 -16.75 14.38
CA THR A 180 6.73 -16.38 15.68
C THR A 180 7.60 -15.33 16.37
N ALA A 181 8.92 -15.52 16.40
CA ALA A 181 9.84 -14.57 17.02
C ALA A 181 9.81 -13.18 16.36
N ALA A 182 9.71 -13.12 15.03
CA ALA A 182 9.56 -11.86 14.30
C ALA A 182 8.24 -11.14 14.67
N ALA A 183 7.14 -11.88 14.80
CA ALA A 183 5.84 -11.32 15.19
C ALA A 183 5.84 -10.78 16.62
N GLU A 184 6.49 -11.48 17.55
CA GLU A 184 6.67 -11.05 18.95
C GLU A 184 7.53 -9.78 19.05
N ALA A 185 8.64 -9.73 18.31
CA ALA A 185 9.51 -8.56 18.27
C ALA A 185 8.77 -7.30 17.77
N ILE A 186 7.98 -7.44 16.70
CA ILE A 186 7.15 -6.35 16.19
C ILE A 186 6.09 -5.94 17.20
N SER A 187 5.41 -6.91 17.82
CA SER A 187 4.41 -6.64 18.86
C SER A 187 5.01 -5.86 20.04
N LYS A 188 6.21 -6.26 20.50
CA LYS A 188 6.94 -5.58 21.56
C LYS A 188 7.31 -4.14 21.17
N ALA A 189 7.91 -3.93 20.01
CA ALA A 189 8.26 -2.59 19.50
C ALA A 189 7.03 -1.68 19.38
N CYS A 190 5.86 -2.26 19.15
CA CYS A 190 4.60 -1.52 19.03
C CYS A 190 3.86 -1.26 20.34
N SER A 191 4.28 -1.90 21.43
CA SER A 191 3.77 -1.65 22.77
C SER A 191 4.37 -0.38 23.39
N ASP A 192 5.56 0.02 22.93
CA ASP A 192 6.18 1.29 23.29
C ASP A 192 5.76 2.41 22.31
N ARG A 193 5.09 3.44 22.84
CA ARG A 193 4.53 4.54 22.06
C ARG A 193 5.61 5.43 21.44
N ALA A 194 6.81 5.50 22.04
CA ALA A 194 7.94 6.26 21.52
C ALA A 194 8.63 5.48 20.38
N GLU A 195 8.90 4.19 20.57
CA GLU A 195 9.50 3.34 19.52
C GLU A 195 8.58 3.19 18.31
N ALA A 196 7.26 3.04 18.51
CA ALA A 196 6.31 3.00 17.41
C ALA A 196 6.33 4.30 16.59
N ALA A 197 6.38 5.46 17.24
CA ALA A 197 6.45 6.76 16.55
C ALA A 197 7.76 6.91 15.75
N GLU A 198 8.88 6.43 16.30
CA GLU A 198 10.19 6.47 15.62
C GLU A 198 10.29 5.47 14.46
N LEU A 199 9.76 4.26 14.64
CA LEU A 199 9.64 3.26 13.57
C LEU A 199 8.77 3.80 12.42
N MET A 200 7.62 4.42 12.74
CA MET A 200 6.76 5.04 11.74
C MET A 200 7.44 6.22 11.04
N ALA A 201 8.21 7.03 11.77
CA ALA A 201 8.98 8.11 11.17
C ALA A 201 10.00 7.55 10.16
N ARG A 202 10.71 6.47 10.48
CA ARG A 202 11.66 5.83 9.56
C ARG A 202 11.03 5.24 8.31
N ILE A 203 9.79 4.74 8.41
CA ILE A 203 9.09 4.06 7.30
C ILE A 203 8.30 5.05 6.42
N ILE A 204 7.71 6.08 7.01
CA ILE A 204 6.87 7.07 6.29
C ILE A 204 7.76 8.22 5.79
N PRO A 205 7.84 8.46 4.46
CA PRO A 205 8.60 9.58 3.92
C PRO A 205 8.24 10.90 4.60
N SER A 206 9.24 11.74 4.88
CA SER A 206 9.09 12.99 5.65
C SER A 206 7.92 13.88 5.20
N ARG A 207 7.64 13.93 3.89
CA ARG A 207 6.53 14.68 3.29
C ARG A 207 5.13 14.19 3.65
N PHE A 208 4.99 12.97 4.16
CA PHE A 208 3.69 12.36 4.51
C PHE A 208 3.51 12.14 6.02
N ARG A 209 4.46 12.56 6.85
CA ARG A 209 4.33 12.45 8.30
C ARG A 209 3.27 13.45 8.80
N PRO A 210 2.29 13.03 9.62
CA PRO A 210 1.35 13.97 10.22
C PRO A 210 2.11 14.94 11.14
N ARG A 211 1.87 16.24 10.99
CA ARG A 211 2.38 17.24 11.95
C ARG A 211 1.64 17.02 13.27
N LEU A 212 2.36 16.54 14.28
CA LEU A 212 1.85 16.49 15.65
C LEU A 212 1.62 17.92 16.16
N PRO A 213 0.51 18.19 16.89
CA PRO A 213 0.31 19.49 17.51
C PRO A 213 1.46 19.76 18.50
N GLY A 214 2.22 20.83 18.29
CA GLY A 214 3.33 21.25 19.16
C GLY A 214 4.75 21.05 18.59
N GLY A 215 4.90 20.50 17.38
CA GLY A 215 6.22 20.42 16.72
C GLY A 215 6.64 21.75 16.10
N VAL A 216 7.81 22.27 16.50
CA VAL A 216 8.45 23.44 15.89
C VAL A 216 8.66 23.18 14.40
N ALA A 217 8.31 24.15 13.56
CA ALA A 217 8.56 24.07 12.13
C ALA A 217 10.07 23.97 11.87
N GLU A 218 10.52 22.85 11.29
CA GLU A 218 11.87 22.72 10.76
C GLU A 218 12.12 23.83 9.72
N PRO A 219 13.26 24.55 9.79
CA PRO A 219 13.55 25.64 8.87
C PRO A 219 13.84 25.09 7.47
N GLY A 220 12.93 25.43 6.54
CA GLY A 220 13.11 25.54 5.10
C GLY A 220 14.16 24.68 4.40
N VAL A 221 13.75 23.55 3.85
CA VAL A 221 14.33 23.07 2.59
C VAL A 221 13.57 23.78 1.47
N ARG A 222 14.13 24.90 0.98
CA ARG A 222 13.80 25.40 -0.36
C ARG A 222 14.14 24.28 -1.34
N ALA A 223 13.17 23.87 -2.15
CA ALA A 223 13.47 23.09 -3.34
C ALA A 223 14.38 23.96 -4.23
N VAL A 224 15.67 23.64 -4.24
CA VAL A 224 16.57 24.13 -5.29
C VAL A 224 16.22 23.28 -6.51
N VAL A 225 15.40 23.86 -7.40
CA VAL A 225 15.30 23.39 -8.76
C VAL A 225 16.59 23.85 -9.44
N GLU A 226 17.61 23.00 -9.47
CA GLU A 226 18.68 23.17 -10.44
C GLU A 226 18.10 22.88 -11.83
N VAL A 227 17.71 23.95 -12.51
CA VAL A 227 17.46 23.91 -13.94
C VAL A 227 18.83 23.82 -14.60
N GLY A 228 19.21 22.61 -15.04
CA GLY A 228 20.37 22.41 -15.90
C GLY A 228 20.22 23.22 -17.20
N PRO A 229 21.34 23.61 -17.85
CA PRO A 229 21.30 24.56 -18.94
C PRO A 229 20.49 24.01 -20.12
N ALA A 230 19.64 24.87 -20.66
CA ALA A 230 18.87 24.62 -21.87
C ALA A 230 19.81 24.18 -23.00
N ALA A 231 19.63 22.95 -23.49
CA ALA A 231 20.19 22.54 -24.76
C ALA A 231 19.30 23.11 -25.86
N THR A 232 19.76 24.21 -26.45
CA THR A 232 19.30 24.71 -27.74
C THR A 232 19.85 23.78 -28.83
N LEU A 233 18.95 23.08 -29.54
CA LEU A 233 18.85 22.94 -31.01
C LEU A 233 17.79 21.89 -31.35
#